data_AF-A0A8T5NDX0-F1
#
_entry.id   AF-A0A8T5NDX0-F1
#
_cell.length_a   1.000
_cell.length_b   1.000
_cell.length_c   1.000
_cell.angle_alpha   90.00
_cell.angle_beta   90.00
_cell.angle_gamma   90.00
#
_symmetry.space_group_name_H-M   'P 1'
#
loop_
_entity.id
_entity.type
_entity.pdbx_description
1 polymer ?
#
loop_
_entity_poly.entity_id
_entity_poly.type
_entity_poly.pdbx_seq_one_letter_code
_entity_poly.pdbx_strand_id
1 'polypeptide(L)'
;MGIEDRLNQIVEKDGAVHLTLLDPDSQQPEVAGNMAREAELGGTDAIMVGGSTGATGLVVDETIKSIKAACSLPVILFPANPGGVSGSADAIFFMSLLNSRDVNYITTHQAIGAPLVYKQGIEPISMAYIIIEPGGMAGWVGDARLIPRNKPKLAVAYALAAKYLGMHYIYLEAGSGADNPVPVEMVTAVKKAVGEATKVIVGGGIRDGATARER
;
A
#
# COMPACT_ATOMS: atom_id res chain seq x y z
N MET A 1 8.68 19.17 3.24
CA MET A 1 8.75 18.18 2.15
C MET A 1 7.88 17.03 2.59
N GLY A 2 6.89 16.64 1.78
CA GLY A 2 5.98 15.56 2.12
C GLY A 2 6.67 14.19 2.08
N ILE A 3 6.03 13.18 2.68
CA ILE A 3 6.40 11.77 2.53
C ILE A 3 6.30 11.36 1.06
N GLU A 4 5.29 11.83 0.31
CA GLU A 4 5.18 11.56 -1.13
C GLU A 4 6.39 12.07 -1.90
N ASP A 5 6.82 13.32 -1.65
CA ASP A 5 8.00 13.91 -2.28
C ASP A 5 9.27 13.10 -1.98
N ARG A 6 9.42 12.67 -0.72
CA ARG A 6 10.55 11.84 -0.29
C ARG A 6 10.59 10.52 -1.03
N LEU A 7 9.47 9.80 -1.13
CA LEU A 7 9.39 8.55 -1.87
C LEU A 7 9.75 8.76 -3.35
N ASN A 8 9.22 9.81 -3.97
CA ASN A 8 9.52 10.13 -5.37
C ASN A 8 11.01 10.42 -5.60
N GLN A 9 11.66 11.16 -4.70
CA GLN A 9 13.10 11.44 -4.78
C GLN A 9 13.95 10.17 -4.67
N ILE A 10 13.56 9.23 -3.79
CA ILE A 10 14.27 7.94 -3.68
C ILE A 10 14.09 7.14 -4.97
N VAL A 11 12.89 7.08 -5.54
CA VAL A 11 12.68 6.43 -6.85
C VAL A 11 13.53 7.08 -7.95
N GLU A 12 13.65 8.40 -7.98
CA GLU A 12 14.47 9.12 -8.97
C GLU A 12 15.97 8.85 -8.79
N LYS A 13 16.44 8.76 -7.53
CA LYS A 13 17.85 8.57 -7.20
C LYS A 13 18.30 7.12 -7.30
N ASP A 14 17.51 6.20 -6.75
CA ASP A 14 17.88 4.81 -6.48
C ASP A 14 17.10 3.82 -7.38
N GLY A 15 16.11 4.31 -8.14
CA GLY A 15 15.33 3.55 -9.12
C GLY A 15 14.06 2.90 -8.55
N ALA A 16 14.05 2.58 -7.25
CA ALA A 16 12.92 2.00 -6.56
C ALA A 16 12.92 2.37 -5.07
N VAL A 17 11.77 2.22 -4.43
CA VAL A 17 11.61 2.27 -2.97
C VAL A 17 11.24 0.89 -2.45
N HIS A 18 11.73 0.55 -1.26
CA HIS A 18 11.29 -0.61 -0.49
C HIS A 18 10.47 -0.18 0.71
N LEU A 19 9.27 -0.75 0.86
CA LEU A 19 8.36 -0.46 1.95
C LEU A 19 8.10 -1.75 2.75
N THR A 20 8.23 -1.69 4.07
CA THR A 20 7.97 -2.85 4.93
C THR A 20 6.58 -2.74 5.55
N LEU A 21 5.67 -3.66 5.22
CA LEU A 21 4.33 -3.71 5.78
C LEU A 21 4.30 -4.54 7.08
N LEU A 22 3.82 -3.92 8.16
CA LEU A 22 3.56 -4.56 9.45
C LEU A 22 2.05 -4.52 9.75
N ASP A 23 1.47 -5.67 10.05
CA ASP A 23 0.06 -5.80 10.41
C ASP A 23 -0.11 -5.66 11.94
N PRO A 24 -0.79 -4.62 12.46
CA PRO A 24 -1.00 -4.44 13.90
C PRO A 24 -1.68 -5.61 14.61
N ASP A 25 -2.44 -6.45 13.90
CA ASP A 25 -3.15 -7.59 14.49
C ASP A 25 -2.27 -8.85 14.61
N SER A 26 -1.09 -8.86 13.99
CA SER A 26 -0.22 -10.04 13.92
C SER A 26 0.78 -10.15 15.07
N GLN A 27 1.05 -9.06 15.80
CA GLN A 27 2.02 -9.01 16.89
C GLN A 27 1.71 -7.88 17.88
N GLN A 28 2.34 -7.91 19.05
CA GLN A 28 2.27 -6.82 20.02
C GLN A 28 3.01 -5.56 19.50
N PRO A 29 2.59 -4.34 19.91
CA PRO A 29 3.21 -3.08 19.47
C PRO A 29 4.74 -3.05 19.64
N GLU A 30 5.28 -3.53 20.75
CA GLU A 30 6.73 -3.55 21.02
C GLU A 30 7.49 -4.45 20.04
N VAL A 31 6.87 -5.58 19.66
CA VAL A 31 7.44 -6.49 18.65
C VAL A 31 7.46 -5.80 17.28
N ALA A 32 6.38 -5.11 16.90
CA ALA A 32 6.34 -4.33 15.67
C ALA A 32 7.41 -3.22 15.65
N GLY A 33 7.65 -2.56 16.79
CA GLY A 33 8.73 -1.58 16.95
C GLY A 33 10.12 -2.16 16.69
N ASN A 34 10.41 -3.34 17.26
CA ASN A 34 11.66 -4.05 16.99
C ASN A 34 11.77 -4.49 15.53
N MET A 35 10.70 -5.01 14.92
CA MET A 35 10.69 -5.39 13.50
C MET A 35 10.95 -4.19 12.58
N ALA A 36 10.37 -3.03 12.88
CA ALA A 36 10.61 -1.80 12.12
C ALA A 36 12.07 -1.34 12.20
N ARG A 37 12.68 -1.43 13.40
CA ARG A 37 14.12 -1.15 13.58
C ARG A 37 14.99 -2.07 12.74
N GLU A 38 14.72 -3.37 12.74
CA GLU A 38 15.49 -4.33 11.93
C GLU A 38 15.29 -4.08 10.43
N ALA A 39 14.08 -3.72 10.01
CA ALA A 39 13.80 -3.35 8.62
C ALA A 39 14.54 -2.07 8.19
N GLU A 40 14.65 -1.07 9.08
CA GLU A 40 15.45 0.13 8.86
C GLU A 40 16.94 -0.19 8.71
N LEU A 41 17.49 -1.05 9.57
CA LEU A 41 18.88 -1.54 9.43
C LEU A 41 19.08 -2.34 8.13
N GLY A 42 18.04 -3.02 7.66
CA GLY A 42 18.00 -3.72 6.38
C GLY A 42 17.87 -2.81 5.16
N GLY A 43 17.65 -1.50 5.34
CA GLY A 43 17.59 -0.51 4.27
C GLY A 43 16.20 -0.29 3.67
N THR A 44 15.11 -0.57 4.40
CA THR A 44 13.77 -0.14 3.97
C THR A 44 13.64 1.39 4.00
N ASP A 45 12.80 1.97 3.13
CA ASP A 45 12.67 3.43 3.00
C ASP A 45 11.54 4.02 3.85
N ALA A 46 10.52 3.21 4.14
CA ALA A 46 9.40 3.54 5.02
C ALA A 46 8.77 2.27 5.61
N ILE A 47 7.99 2.46 6.68
CA ILE A 47 7.18 1.42 7.31
C ILE A 47 5.72 1.65 6.94
N MET A 48 5.07 0.63 6.40
CA MET A 48 3.63 0.61 6.20
C MET A 48 2.95 -0.07 7.38
N VAL A 49 1.83 0.48 7.85
CA VAL A 49 1.02 -0.10 8.93
C VAL A 49 -0.38 -0.35 8.43
N GLY A 50 -0.80 -1.63 8.38
CA GLY A 50 -2.09 -2.00 7.85
C GLY A 50 -2.35 -3.50 7.85
N GLY A 51 -3.62 -3.87 7.81
CA GLY A 51 -4.09 -5.26 7.84
C GLY A 51 -5.50 -5.37 7.26
N SER A 52 -5.89 -6.56 6.82
CA SER A 52 -7.23 -6.79 6.25
C SER A 52 -8.30 -7.02 7.34
N THR A 53 -7.89 -7.40 8.54
CA THR A 53 -8.74 -7.71 9.71
C THR A 53 -8.11 -7.12 10.97
N GLY A 54 -8.91 -6.66 11.94
CA GLY A 54 -8.41 -6.27 13.27
C GLY A 54 -7.58 -4.98 13.36
N ALA A 55 -7.02 -4.49 12.26
CA ALA A 55 -6.22 -3.26 12.20
C ALA A 55 -7.07 -1.98 12.27
N THR A 56 -7.76 -1.76 13.39
CA THR A 56 -8.57 -0.56 13.66
C THR A 56 -8.42 -0.07 15.10
N GLY A 57 -8.57 1.24 15.30
CA GLY A 57 -8.62 1.85 16.63
C GLY A 57 -7.28 1.85 17.37
N LEU A 58 -7.31 1.54 18.67
CA LEU A 58 -6.17 1.71 19.58
C LEU A 58 -4.94 0.89 19.19
N VAL A 59 -5.12 -0.34 18.72
CA VAL A 59 -3.99 -1.22 18.36
C VAL A 59 -3.12 -0.62 17.25
N VAL A 60 -3.75 0.07 16.29
CA VAL A 60 -3.04 0.76 15.20
C VAL A 60 -2.21 1.91 15.77
N ASP A 61 -2.80 2.73 16.63
CA ASP A 61 -2.15 3.90 17.22
C ASP A 61 -0.96 3.51 18.13
N GLU A 62 -1.14 2.50 18.98
CA GLU A 62 -0.09 1.96 19.85
C GLU A 62 1.05 1.34 19.04
N THR A 63 0.72 0.60 17.97
CA THR A 63 1.71 0.03 17.05
C THR A 63 2.54 1.13 16.39
N ILE A 64 1.91 2.19 15.88
CA ILE A 64 2.62 3.32 15.26
C ILE A 64 3.53 4.03 16.27
N LYS A 65 3.04 4.28 17.49
CA LYS A 65 3.84 4.92 18.54
C LYS A 65 5.06 4.08 18.90
N SER A 66 4.90 2.77 19.00
CA SER A 66 6.02 1.85 19.26
C SER A 66 7.04 1.84 18.10
N ILE A 67 6.56 1.79 16.85
CA ILE A 67 7.42 1.90 15.65
C ILE A 67 8.21 3.22 15.68
N LYS A 68 7.56 4.36 15.90
CA LYS A 68 8.22 5.67 15.92
C LYS A 68 9.19 5.87 17.10
N ALA A 69 9.02 5.10 18.17
CA ALA A 69 9.97 5.09 19.28
C ALA A 69 11.24 4.29 18.97
N ALA A 70 11.16 3.30 18.09
CA ALA A 70 12.25 2.37 17.78
C ALA A 70 12.93 2.61 16.42
N CYS A 71 12.26 3.31 15.50
CA CYS A 71 12.65 3.50 14.10
C CYS A 71 12.51 4.98 13.69
N SER A 72 13.42 5.49 12.85
CA SER A 72 13.40 6.90 12.39
C SER A 72 12.71 7.11 11.03
N LEU A 73 12.30 6.03 10.37
CA LEU A 73 11.64 6.06 9.08
C LEU A 73 10.18 6.54 9.18
N PRO A 74 9.65 7.14 8.10
CA PRO A 74 8.25 7.55 8.09
C PRO A 74 7.32 6.34 8.15
N VAL A 75 6.21 6.52 8.87
CA VAL A 75 5.15 5.53 9.00
C VAL A 75 3.95 5.94 8.15
N ILE A 76 3.58 5.07 7.21
CA ILE A 76 2.50 5.27 6.25
C ILE A 76 1.37 4.31 6.55
N LEU A 77 0.16 4.82 6.79
CA LEU A 77 -1.02 3.98 6.96
C LEU A 77 -1.39 3.30 5.65
N PHE A 78 -1.72 2.01 5.73
CA PHE A 78 -2.26 1.19 4.65
C PHE A 78 -3.62 0.59 5.07
N PRO A 79 -4.67 1.42 5.22
CA PRO A 79 -5.90 1.01 5.89
C PRO A 79 -6.87 0.28 4.96
N ALA A 80 -7.57 -0.72 5.50
CA ALA A 80 -8.68 -1.39 4.82
C ALA A 80 -10.04 -0.66 4.99
N ASN A 81 -10.18 0.17 6.02
CA ASN A 81 -11.42 0.90 6.36
C ASN A 81 -11.12 2.16 7.19
N PRO A 82 -12.11 3.07 7.40
CA PRO A 82 -11.89 4.33 8.12
C PRO A 82 -11.42 4.19 9.58
N GLY A 83 -11.68 3.06 10.23
CA GLY A 83 -11.22 2.78 11.58
C GLY A 83 -9.70 2.60 11.71
N GLY A 84 -8.98 2.46 10.59
CA GLY A 84 -7.52 2.41 10.55
C GLY A 84 -6.83 3.78 10.53
N VAL A 85 -7.57 4.89 10.57
CA VAL A 85 -7.00 6.24 10.58
C VAL A 85 -6.45 6.58 11.97
N SER A 86 -5.16 6.91 12.06
CA SER A 86 -4.49 7.37 13.28
C SER A 86 -3.61 8.58 13.01
N GLY A 87 -3.73 9.59 13.87
CA GLY A 87 -2.99 10.85 13.78
C GLY A 87 -1.53 10.72 14.21
N SER A 88 -1.11 9.53 14.64
CA SER A 88 0.29 9.25 14.98
C SER A 88 1.15 8.98 13.74
N ALA A 89 0.54 8.63 12.60
CA ALA A 89 1.21 8.36 11.34
C ALA A 89 1.64 9.64 10.61
N ASP A 90 2.66 9.52 9.75
CA ASP A 90 3.18 10.66 8.97
C ASP A 90 2.40 10.85 7.67
N ALA A 91 1.93 9.76 7.07
CA ALA A 91 1.11 9.77 5.86
C ALA A 91 0.09 8.62 5.85
N ILE A 92 -0.84 8.69 4.91
CA ILE A 92 -1.82 7.64 4.63
C ILE A 92 -1.86 7.38 3.13
N PHE A 93 -1.76 6.12 2.72
CA PHE A 93 -2.15 5.74 1.37
C PHE A 93 -3.67 5.85 1.26
N PHE A 94 -4.12 6.96 0.66
CA PHE A 94 -5.52 7.28 0.48
C PHE A 94 -6.04 6.54 -0.76
N MET A 95 -6.39 5.27 -0.54
CA MET A 95 -6.58 4.30 -1.60
C MET A 95 -8.04 4.14 -2.05
N SER A 96 -8.23 3.86 -3.35
CA SER A 96 -9.49 3.39 -3.93
C SER A 96 -9.32 2.01 -4.54
N LEU A 97 -10.14 1.04 -4.14
CA LEU A 97 -10.09 -0.33 -4.67
C LEU A 97 -10.86 -0.42 -5.99
N LEU A 98 -10.18 -0.10 -7.08
CA LEU A 98 -10.84 0.19 -8.36
C LEU A 98 -11.58 -0.99 -8.98
N ASN A 99 -11.11 -2.21 -8.73
CA ASN A 99 -11.77 -3.42 -9.20
C ASN A 99 -12.67 -4.08 -8.16
N SER A 100 -13.09 -3.37 -7.10
CA SER A 100 -14.16 -3.83 -6.22
C SER A 100 -15.51 -3.83 -6.94
N ARG A 101 -16.41 -4.74 -6.54
CA ARG A 101 -17.83 -4.69 -6.88
C ARG A 101 -18.67 -3.93 -5.84
N ASP A 102 -18.08 -3.63 -4.69
CA ASP A 102 -18.71 -2.88 -3.62
C ASP A 102 -18.23 -1.43 -3.64
N VAL A 103 -19.18 -0.51 -3.83
CA VAL A 103 -18.94 0.94 -3.86
C VAL A 103 -18.30 1.45 -2.56
N ASN A 104 -18.45 0.72 -1.45
CA ASN A 104 -17.84 1.08 -0.18
C ASN A 104 -16.31 1.14 -0.25
N TYR A 105 -15.69 0.19 -0.96
CA TYR A 105 -14.24 0.16 -1.14
C TYR A 105 -13.75 1.06 -2.29
N ILE A 106 -14.66 1.52 -3.16
CA ILE A 106 -14.33 2.42 -4.26
C ILE A 106 -14.31 3.87 -3.77
N THR A 107 -15.33 4.31 -3.03
CA THR A 107 -15.45 5.73 -2.63
C THR A 107 -16.12 5.99 -1.27
N THR A 108 -17.02 5.12 -0.77
CA THR A 108 -17.77 5.44 0.46
C THR A 108 -16.85 5.50 1.69
N HIS A 109 -15.96 4.52 1.88
CA HIS A 109 -15.01 4.54 3.00
C HIS A 109 -14.06 5.74 2.91
N GLN A 110 -13.64 6.10 1.70
CA GLN A 110 -12.79 7.25 1.44
C GLN A 110 -13.51 8.55 1.83
N ALA A 111 -14.76 8.72 1.42
CA ALA A 111 -15.57 9.88 1.79
C ALA A 111 -15.80 9.99 3.31
N ILE A 112 -16.02 8.86 3.99
CA ILE A 112 -16.16 8.81 5.46
C ILE A 112 -14.83 9.14 6.15
N GLY A 113 -13.71 8.63 5.64
CA GLY A 113 -12.37 8.80 6.22
C GLY A 113 -11.73 10.16 5.95
N ALA A 114 -12.06 10.82 4.84
CA ALA A 114 -11.43 12.09 4.43
C ALA A 114 -11.51 13.20 5.50
N PRO A 115 -12.65 13.45 6.17
CA PRO A 115 -12.71 14.42 7.27
C PRO A 115 -11.80 14.06 8.46
N LEU A 116 -11.58 12.77 8.73
CA LEU A 116 -10.68 12.32 9.80
C LEU A 116 -9.22 12.62 9.43
N VAL A 117 -8.81 12.26 8.21
CA VAL A 117 -7.47 12.54 7.66
C VAL A 117 -7.19 14.04 7.71
N TYR A 118 -8.12 14.86 7.22
CA TYR A 118 -8.00 16.33 7.23
C TYR A 118 -7.86 16.90 8.63
N LYS A 119 -8.70 16.47 9.58
CA LYS A 119 -8.65 16.96 10.97
C LYS A 119 -7.38 16.54 11.71
N GLN A 120 -6.84 15.37 11.39
CA GLN A 120 -5.63 14.87 12.03
C GLN A 120 -4.34 15.40 11.37
N GLY A 121 -4.44 16.09 10.23
CA GLY A 121 -3.30 16.69 9.55
C GLY A 121 -2.33 15.68 8.93
N ILE A 122 -2.80 14.46 8.66
CA ILE A 122 -2.01 13.39 8.03
C ILE A 122 -1.93 13.68 6.53
N GLU A 123 -0.75 13.48 5.92
CA GLU A 123 -0.55 13.63 4.48
C GLU A 123 -1.26 12.50 3.69
N PRO A 124 -2.27 12.81 2.84
CA PRO A 124 -2.90 11.81 2.00
C PRO A 124 -2.11 11.59 0.71
N ILE A 125 -1.71 10.35 0.44
CA ILE A 125 -1.05 9.92 -0.80
C ILE A 125 -2.06 9.17 -1.67
N SER A 126 -2.45 9.78 -2.80
CA SER A 126 -3.50 9.27 -3.68
C SER A 126 -3.07 7.99 -4.40
N MET A 127 -3.82 6.89 -4.21
CA MET A 127 -3.45 5.57 -4.73
C MET A 127 -4.61 4.76 -5.31
N ALA A 128 -4.43 4.20 -6.50
CA ALA A 128 -5.27 3.12 -7.00
C ALA A 128 -4.82 1.79 -6.39
N TYR A 129 -5.74 1.00 -5.86
CA TYR A 129 -5.50 -0.36 -5.41
C TYR A 129 -6.19 -1.34 -6.35
N ILE A 130 -5.42 -2.25 -6.95
CA ILE A 130 -5.91 -3.17 -7.99
C ILE A 130 -5.53 -4.60 -7.60
N ILE A 131 -6.53 -5.44 -7.36
CA ILE A 131 -6.30 -6.83 -6.96
C ILE A 131 -6.12 -7.74 -8.17
N ILE A 132 -5.01 -8.46 -8.19
CA ILE A 132 -4.63 -9.48 -9.16
C ILE A 132 -4.81 -10.85 -8.51
N GLU A 133 -5.21 -11.86 -9.29
CA GLU A 133 -5.29 -13.24 -8.80
C GLU A 133 -3.96 -13.71 -8.16
N PRO A 134 -4.00 -14.40 -7.00
CA PRO A 134 -5.19 -14.92 -6.30
C PRO A 134 -5.93 -13.93 -5.39
N GLY A 135 -5.35 -12.76 -5.10
CA GLY A 135 -5.97 -11.64 -4.39
C GLY A 135 -6.00 -11.74 -2.87
N GLY A 136 -5.85 -12.93 -2.31
CA GLY A 136 -5.78 -13.17 -0.86
C GLY A 136 -6.98 -12.61 -0.08
N MET A 137 -6.77 -12.35 1.21
CA MET A 137 -7.82 -11.82 2.09
C MET A 137 -8.34 -10.45 1.65
N ALA A 138 -7.47 -9.58 1.13
CA ALA A 138 -7.86 -8.26 0.63
C ALA A 138 -8.86 -8.36 -0.54
N GLY A 139 -8.63 -9.29 -1.47
CA GLY A 139 -9.56 -9.54 -2.59
C GLY A 139 -10.90 -10.09 -2.13
N TRP A 140 -10.91 -10.93 -1.09
CA TRP A 140 -12.14 -11.50 -0.54
C TRP A 140 -12.96 -10.47 0.25
N VAL A 141 -12.34 -9.78 1.20
CA VAL A 141 -12.99 -8.74 2.04
C VAL A 141 -13.46 -7.56 1.18
N GLY A 142 -12.64 -7.15 0.21
CA GLY A 142 -12.90 -6.03 -0.69
C GLY A 142 -13.88 -6.32 -1.82
N ASP A 143 -14.51 -7.49 -1.87
CA ASP A 143 -15.39 -7.95 -2.96
C ASP A 143 -14.80 -7.69 -4.37
N ALA A 144 -13.51 -8.00 -4.54
CA ALA A 144 -12.78 -7.66 -5.74
C ALA A 144 -13.12 -8.58 -6.92
N ARG A 145 -13.37 -7.98 -8.08
CA ARG A 145 -13.30 -8.66 -9.38
C ARG A 145 -11.82 -8.80 -9.76
N LEU A 146 -11.20 -9.85 -9.27
CA LEU A 146 -9.78 -10.14 -9.45
C LEU A 146 -9.38 -10.06 -10.93
N ILE A 147 -8.26 -9.40 -11.22
CA ILE A 147 -7.69 -9.39 -12.57
C ILE A 147 -6.94 -10.70 -12.80
N PRO A 148 -7.27 -11.46 -13.87
CA PRO A 148 -6.55 -12.69 -14.15
C PRO A 148 -5.08 -12.43 -14.50
N ARG A 149 -4.19 -13.29 -13.98
CA ARG A 149 -2.73 -13.14 -14.14
C ARG A 149 -2.30 -13.09 -15.61
N ASN A 150 -3.00 -13.81 -16.49
CA ASN A 150 -2.73 -13.85 -17.93
C ASN A 150 -3.45 -12.74 -18.73
N LYS A 151 -3.98 -11.70 -18.08
CA LYS A 151 -4.70 -10.58 -18.71
C LYS A 151 -4.09 -9.21 -18.37
N PRO A 152 -2.81 -8.95 -18.70
CA PRO A 152 -2.14 -7.69 -18.39
C PRO A 152 -2.86 -6.46 -18.96
N LYS A 153 -3.55 -6.60 -20.10
CA LYS A 153 -4.35 -5.52 -20.70
C LYS A 153 -5.46 -5.00 -19.79
N LEU A 154 -6.03 -5.83 -18.91
CA LEU A 154 -7.04 -5.40 -17.95
C LEU A 154 -6.42 -4.54 -16.84
N ALA A 155 -5.26 -4.95 -16.31
CA ALA A 155 -4.53 -4.15 -15.34
C ALA A 155 -4.12 -2.78 -15.92
N VAL A 156 -3.65 -2.77 -17.17
CA VAL A 156 -3.34 -1.52 -17.90
C VAL A 156 -4.57 -0.60 -18.02
N ALA A 157 -5.76 -1.15 -18.31
CA ALA A 157 -6.98 -0.35 -18.42
C ALA A 157 -7.33 0.35 -17.09
N TYR A 158 -7.27 -0.38 -15.97
CA TYR A 158 -7.50 0.20 -14.64
C TYR A 158 -6.41 1.21 -14.25
N ALA A 159 -5.14 0.91 -14.55
CA ALA A 159 -4.01 1.80 -14.31
C ALA A 159 -4.11 3.12 -15.07
N LEU A 160 -4.54 3.09 -16.34
CA LEU A 160 -4.78 4.31 -17.13
C LEU A 160 -5.98 5.09 -16.60
N ALA A 161 -7.06 4.41 -16.20
CA ALA A 161 -8.20 5.07 -15.57
C ALA A 161 -7.77 5.80 -14.28
N ALA A 162 -7.00 5.14 -13.41
CA ALA A 162 -6.42 5.73 -12.20
C ALA A 162 -5.61 7.00 -12.51
N LYS A 163 -4.69 6.91 -13.47
CA LYS A 163 -3.87 8.03 -13.92
C LYS A 163 -4.72 9.20 -14.40
N TYR A 164 -5.74 8.95 -15.24
CA TYR A 164 -6.60 10.01 -15.76
C TYR A 164 -7.55 10.60 -14.72
N LEU A 165 -7.82 9.87 -13.63
CA LEU A 165 -8.52 10.38 -12.45
C LEU A 165 -7.59 11.14 -11.48
N GLY A 166 -6.30 11.27 -11.80
CA GLY A 166 -5.34 12.02 -11.01
C GLY A 166 -4.71 11.24 -9.86
N MET A 167 -4.75 9.90 -9.89
CA MET A 167 -4.05 9.09 -8.88
C MET A 167 -2.55 9.05 -9.16
N HIS A 168 -1.76 9.31 -8.11
CA HIS A 168 -0.30 9.43 -8.21
C HIS A 168 0.38 8.05 -8.15
N TYR A 169 -0.20 7.13 -7.38
CA TYR A 169 0.30 5.77 -7.20
C TYR A 169 -0.70 4.74 -7.71
N ILE A 170 -0.17 3.62 -8.21
CA ILE A 170 -0.93 2.42 -8.57
C ILE A 170 -0.29 1.25 -7.85
N TYR A 171 -1.07 0.57 -7.03
CA TYR A 171 -0.63 -0.60 -6.30
C TYR A 171 -1.26 -1.85 -6.92
N LEU A 172 -0.41 -2.74 -7.42
CA LEU A 172 -0.78 -4.05 -7.94
C LEU A 172 -0.60 -5.09 -6.83
N GLU A 173 -1.71 -5.67 -6.36
CA GLU A 173 -1.72 -6.58 -5.21
C GLU A 173 -2.03 -8.01 -5.65
N ALA A 174 -1.14 -8.97 -5.38
CA ALA A 174 -1.41 -10.40 -5.61
C ALA A 174 -2.13 -11.09 -4.44
N GLY A 175 -2.19 -10.46 -3.28
CA GLY A 175 -2.70 -10.98 -2.02
C GLY A 175 -1.56 -11.26 -1.03
N SER A 176 -1.74 -10.86 0.23
CA SER A 176 -0.84 -11.28 1.31
C SER A 176 -0.79 -12.81 1.38
N GLY A 177 0.42 -13.35 1.46
CA GLY A 177 0.66 -14.80 1.48
C GLY A 177 0.55 -15.51 0.13
N ALA A 178 0.24 -14.81 -0.98
CA ALA A 178 0.16 -15.44 -2.30
C ALA A 178 1.42 -16.23 -2.66
N ASP A 179 1.25 -17.37 -3.33
CA ASP A 179 2.37 -18.23 -3.75
C ASP A 179 3.26 -17.55 -4.79
N ASN A 180 2.66 -16.73 -5.66
CA ASN A 180 3.35 -16.06 -6.74
C ASN A 180 2.99 -14.56 -6.74
N PRO A 181 3.99 -13.66 -6.82
CA PRO A 181 3.74 -12.23 -6.96
C PRO A 181 3.04 -11.91 -8.28
N VAL A 182 2.53 -10.68 -8.45
CA VAL A 182 1.94 -10.19 -9.72
C VAL A 182 2.85 -10.58 -10.90
N PRO A 183 2.41 -10.98 -12.10
CA PRO A 183 3.35 -11.35 -13.18
C PRO A 183 4.24 -10.18 -13.65
N VAL A 184 5.52 -10.43 -13.97
CA VAL A 184 6.47 -9.38 -14.44
C VAL A 184 5.95 -8.70 -15.70
N GLU A 185 5.42 -9.47 -16.65
CA GLU A 185 4.79 -8.95 -17.87
C GLU A 185 3.69 -7.91 -17.56
N MET A 186 2.89 -8.15 -16.52
CA MET A 186 1.84 -7.24 -16.09
C MET A 186 2.39 -5.95 -15.48
N VAL A 187 3.39 -6.06 -14.60
CA VAL A 187 4.07 -4.91 -13.99
C VAL A 187 4.71 -4.04 -15.07
N THR A 188 5.46 -4.65 -16.01
CA THR A 188 6.09 -3.94 -17.13
C THR A 188 5.05 -3.27 -18.03
N ALA A 189 3.96 -3.95 -18.37
CA ALA A 189 2.90 -3.39 -19.20
C ALA A 189 2.23 -2.18 -18.55
N VAL A 190 1.94 -2.26 -17.24
CA VAL A 190 1.35 -1.16 -16.46
C VAL A 190 2.33 0.01 -16.39
N LYS A 191 3.59 -0.21 -15.97
CA LYS A 191 4.60 0.84 -15.85
C LYS A 191 4.82 1.58 -17.17
N LYS A 192 4.91 0.85 -18.29
CA LYS A 192 5.03 1.44 -19.63
C LYS A 192 3.82 2.32 -19.99
N ALA A 193 2.61 1.88 -19.68
CA ALA A 193 1.40 2.60 -20.04
C ALA A 193 1.22 3.91 -19.24
N VAL A 194 1.57 3.89 -17.95
CA VAL A 194 1.36 5.04 -17.06
C VAL A 194 2.52 6.04 -17.08
N GLY A 195 3.72 5.60 -17.45
CA GLY A 195 4.90 6.45 -17.59
C GLY A 195 5.58 6.76 -16.26
N GLU A 196 6.39 7.83 -16.21
CA GLU A 196 7.22 8.15 -15.05
C GLU A 196 6.53 8.98 -13.96
N ALA A 197 5.52 9.76 -14.34
CA ALA A 197 4.78 10.62 -13.42
C ALA A 197 3.93 9.82 -12.42
N THR A 198 3.40 8.67 -12.83
CA THR A 198 2.61 7.78 -11.97
C THR A 198 3.50 6.64 -11.48
N LYS A 199 3.58 6.44 -10.17
CA LYS A 199 4.41 5.40 -9.56
C LYS A 199 3.65 4.09 -9.44
N VAL A 200 4.35 2.97 -9.57
CA VAL A 200 3.77 1.62 -9.48
C VAL A 200 4.38 0.92 -8.28
N ILE A 201 3.53 0.44 -7.37
CA ILE A 201 3.90 -0.40 -6.22
C ILE A 201 3.41 -1.81 -6.50
N VAL A 202 4.18 -2.81 -6.11
CA VAL A 202 3.82 -4.23 -6.27
C VAL A 202 3.87 -4.91 -4.91
N GLY A 203 2.79 -5.59 -4.55
CA GLY A 203 2.66 -6.32 -3.28
C GLY A 203 2.13 -7.74 -3.47
N GLY A 204 2.31 -8.53 -2.42
CA GLY A 204 1.85 -9.92 -2.34
C GLY A 204 2.85 -10.91 -2.94
N GLY A 205 3.18 -11.95 -2.19
CA GLY A 205 4.00 -13.09 -2.64
C GLY A 205 5.48 -12.81 -2.93
N ILE A 206 6.03 -11.67 -2.50
CA ILE A 206 7.47 -11.38 -2.59
C ILE A 206 8.15 -11.88 -1.31
N ARG A 207 9.04 -12.87 -1.42
CA ARG A 207 9.64 -13.57 -0.26
C ARG A 207 11.16 -13.56 -0.24
N ASP A 208 11.80 -13.08 -1.29
CA ASP A 208 13.25 -13.02 -1.40
C ASP A 208 13.72 -11.87 -2.30
N GLY A 209 15.01 -11.54 -2.22
CA GLY A 209 15.60 -10.44 -2.98
C GLY A 209 15.72 -10.70 -4.48
N ALA A 210 15.72 -11.96 -4.93
CA ALA A 210 15.75 -12.28 -6.36
C ALA A 210 14.42 -11.92 -7.01
N THR A 211 13.33 -12.35 -6.37
CA THR A 211 11.94 -12.03 -6.75
C THR A 211 11.70 -10.53 -6.74
N ALA A 212 12.21 -9.80 -5.74
CA ALA A 212 12.10 -8.35 -5.66
C ALA A 212 12.85 -7.64 -6.80
N ARG A 213 14.05 -8.12 -7.18
CA ARG A 213 14.87 -7.54 -8.26
C ARG A 213 14.24 -7.65 -9.65
N GLU A 214 13.40 -8.66 -9.88
CA GLU A 214 12.72 -8.85 -11.17
C GLU A 214 11.58 -7.85 -11.42
N ARG A 215 11.22 -7.04 -10.41
CA ARG A 215 10.06 -6.14 -10.43
C ARG A 215 10.44 -4.72 -10.81
#